data_AF-A0A838DEV9-F1
#
_entry.id   AF-A0A838DEV9-F1
#
_cell.length_a   1.000
_cell.length_b   1.000
_cell.length_c   1.000
_cell.angle_alpha   90.00
_cell.angle_beta   90.00
_cell.angle_gamma   90.00
#
_symmetry.space_group_name_H-M   'P 1'
#
loop_
_entity.id
_entity.type
_entity.pdbx_description
1 polymer ?
#
loop_
_entity_poly.entity_id
_entity_poly.type
_entity_poly.pdbx_seq_one_letter_code
_entity_poly.pdbx_strand_id
1 'polypeptide(L)'
;MTGHAAKAQEVFQATLREAALRAAHDEPPKDRLWFFRDARWRCLIVAEQGLQAESGHLEGTEIAPHAAAQIGHLHPEQLAVWISAAPDPQRSALAAYYLDEFSLREMLTLLEVKAGELSVLVSSGRRQFQAWLDATTPHYEDEA
;
A
#
# COMPACT_ATOMS: atom_id res chain seq x y z
N MET A 1 5.40 -1.72 -2.27
CA MET A 1 5.66 -2.51 -1.03
C MET A 1 5.64 -3.99 -1.37
N THR A 2 6.46 -4.85 -0.74
CA THR A 2 6.61 -6.27 -1.16
C THR A 2 5.56 -7.24 -0.62
N GLY A 3 4.75 -6.83 0.37
CA GLY A 3 3.82 -7.70 1.08
C GLY A 3 4.47 -8.85 1.88
N HIS A 4 5.80 -8.86 1.98
CA HIS A 4 6.58 -9.89 2.67
C HIS A 4 7.66 -9.22 3.51
N ALA A 5 7.60 -9.40 4.84
CA ALA A 5 8.47 -8.69 5.78
C ALA A 5 9.97 -8.91 5.51
N ALA A 6 10.41 -10.15 5.26
CA ALA A 6 11.81 -10.45 4.96
C ALA A 6 12.29 -9.75 3.68
N LYS A 7 11.51 -9.82 2.59
CA LYS A 7 11.82 -9.12 1.34
C LYS A 7 11.80 -7.59 1.51
N ALA A 8 10.89 -7.06 2.32
CA ALA A 8 10.85 -5.64 2.63
C ALA A 8 12.12 -5.19 3.38
N GLN A 9 12.57 -5.99 4.34
CA GLN A 9 13.81 -5.74 5.09
C GLN A 9 15.04 -5.77 4.17
N GLU A 10 15.13 -6.73 3.26
CA GLU A 10 16.21 -6.81 2.27
C GLU A 10 16.24 -5.56 1.37
N VAL A 11 15.08 -5.15 0.84
CA VAL A 11 14.96 -3.93 0.04
C VAL A 11 15.38 -2.70 0.84
N PHE A 12 14.89 -2.55 2.08
CA PHE A 12 15.24 -1.45 2.96
C PHE A 12 16.75 -1.37 3.20
N GLN A 13 17.38 -2.50 3.57
CA GLN A 13 18.81 -2.56 3.82
C GLN A 13 19.62 -2.24 2.56
N ALA A 14 19.17 -2.70 1.39
CA ALA A 14 19.82 -2.41 0.11
C ALA A 14 19.74 -0.92 -0.26
N THR A 15 18.58 -0.28 -0.07
CA THR A 15 18.40 1.17 -0.30
C THR A 15 19.22 1.99 0.71
N LEU A 16 19.26 1.59 1.98
CA LEU A 16 20.08 2.26 2.99
C LEU A 16 21.58 2.16 2.68
N ARG A 17 22.05 1.00 2.24
CA ARG A 17 23.44 0.81 1.80
C ARG A 17 23.79 1.72 0.63
N GLU A 18 22.91 1.81 -0.37
CA GLU A 18 23.08 2.71 -1.51
C GLU A 18 23.15 4.18 -1.07
N ALA A 19 22.26 4.61 -0.17
CA ALA A 19 22.28 5.97 0.38
C ALA A 19 23.60 6.28 1.10
N ALA A 20 24.10 5.34 1.91
CA ALA A 20 25.35 5.48 2.64
C ALA A 20 26.56 5.57 1.70
N LEU A 21 26.62 4.74 0.67
CA LEU A 21 27.69 4.77 -0.34
C LEU A 21 27.70 6.11 -1.08
N ARG A 22 26.53 6.56 -1.54
CA ARG A 22 26.36 7.86 -2.19
C ARG A 22 26.84 9.02 -1.33
N ALA A 23 26.43 9.04 -0.06
CA ALA A 23 26.87 10.06 0.89
C ALA A 23 28.40 10.02 1.11
N ALA A 24 29.02 8.83 1.15
CA ALA A 24 30.47 8.70 1.26
C ALA A 24 31.24 9.21 0.02
N HIS A 25 30.57 9.30 -1.13
CA HIS A 25 31.11 9.85 -2.38
C HIS A 25 30.74 11.33 -2.60
N ASP A 26 30.21 12.03 -1.58
CA ASP A 26 29.75 13.43 -1.67
C ASP A 26 28.58 13.64 -2.66
N GLU A 27 27.81 12.57 -2.93
CA GLU A 27 26.64 12.58 -3.80
C GLU A 27 25.35 12.18 -3.03
N PRO A 28 24.98 12.87 -1.93
CA PRO A 28 23.84 12.47 -1.13
C PRO A 28 22.53 12.48 -1.94
N PRO A 29 21.52 11.69 -1.52
CA PRO A 29 20.20 11.70 -2.13
C PRO A 29 19.66 13.12 -2.38
N LYS A 30 19.14 13.37 -3.59
CA LYS A 30 18.75 14.71 -4.07
C LYS A 30 17.59 15.36 -3.30
N ASP A 31 16.74 14.54 -2.70
CA ASP A 31 15.59 14.98 -1.91
C ASP A 31 15.19 13.89 -0.89
N ARG A 32 14.30 14.25 0.04
CA ARG A 32 13.79 13.32 1.07
C ARG A 32 13.01 12.12 0.51
N LEU A 33 12.47 12.23 -0.70
CA LEU A 33 11.66 11.18 -1.33
C LEU A 33 12.50 10.13 -2.04
N TRP A 34 13.78 10.43 -2.30
CA TRP A 34 14.69 9.52 -3.00
C TRP A 34 14.69 8.12 -2.39
N PHE A 35 14.74 8.02 -1.05
CA PHE A 35 14.75 6.72 -0.37
C PHE A 35 13.48 5.94 -0.66
N PHE A 36 12.32 6.60 -0.58
CA PHE A 36 11.03 5.97 -0.82
C PHE A 36 10.85 5.56 -2.29
N ARG A 37 11.29 6.39 -3.24
CA ARG A 37 11.25 6.07 -4.67
C ARG A 37 12.13 4.87 -5.00
N ASP A 38 13.37 4.86 -4.52
CA ASP A 38 14.33 3.77 -4.74
C ASP A 38 13.84 2.47 -4.10
N ALA A 39 13.39 2.52 -2.85
CA ALA A 39 12.82 1.36 -2.16
C ALA A 39 11.56 0.85 -2.87
N ARG A 40 10.67 1.73 -3.34
CA ARG A 40 9.48 1.34 -4.11
C ARG A 40 9.88 0.63 -5.41
N TRP A 41 10.81 1.19 -6.17
CA TRP A 41 11.26 0.59 -7.43
C TRP A 41 11.86 -0.80 -7.21
N ARG A 42 12.71 -0.97 -6.19
CA ARG A 42 13.24 -2.29 -5.79
C ARG A 42 12.14 -3.26 -5.36
N CYS A 43 11.12 -2.78 -4.65
CA CYS A 43 9.96 -3.61 -4.28
C CYS A 43 9.20 -4.11 -5.52
N LEU A 44 9.03 -3.27 -6.55
CA LEU A 44 8.35 -3.65 -7.79
C LEU A 44 9.12 -4.77 -8.52
N ILE A 45 10.45 -4.63 -8.64
CA ILE A 45 11.30 -5.67 -9.23
C ILE A 45 11.17 -7.00 -8.47
N VAL A 46 11.24 -6.96 -7.14
CA VAL A 46 11.11 -8.17 -6.31
C VAL A 46 9.72 -8.81 -6.43
N ALA A 47 8.68 -8.00 -6.62
CA ALA A 47 7.32 -8.47 -6.84
C ALA A 47 7.15 -9.11 -8.23
N GLU A 48 7.78 -8.56 -9.27
CA GLU A 48 7.80 -9.12 -10.63
C GLU A 48 8.54 -10.47 -10.70
N GLN A 49 9.53 -10.67 -9.83
CA GLN A 49 10.30 -11.93 -9.75
C GLN A 49 9.61 -13.02 -8.91
N GLY A 50 8.54 -12.70 -8.19
CA GLY A 50 7.71 -13.65 -7.45
C GLY A 50 6.52 -14.14 -8.27
N LEU A 51 5.88 -15.23 -7.84
CA LEU A 51 4.51 -15.55 -8.28
C LEU A 51 3.66 -14.31 -8.03
N GLN A 52 3.18 -13.68 -9.11
CA GLN A 52 2.24 -12.59 -8.98
C GLN A 52 1.05 -13.12 -8.20
N ALA A 53 0.63 -12.39 -7.16
CA ALA A 53 -0.69 -12.64 -6.60
C ALA A 53 -1.66 -12.59 -7.78
N GLU A 54 -2.45 -13.64 -7.99
CA GLU A 54 -3.49 -13.62 -8.98
C GLU A 54 -4.27 -12.32 -8.78
N SER A 55 -4.51 -11.58 -9.87
CA SER A 55 -5.37 -10.42 -9.87
C SER A 55 -6.78 -10.87 -9.53
N GLY A 56 -7.03 -11.19 -8.26
CA GLY A 56 -8.34 -11.30 -7.67
C GLY A 56 -8.90 -9.90 -7.75
N HIS A 57 -9.56 -9.60 -8.87
CA HIS A 57 -10.36 -8.40 -8.98
C HIS A 57 -11.47 -8.57 -7.95
N LEU A 58 -11.25 -8.08 -6.73
CA LEU A 58 -12.33 -7.90 -5.78
C LEU A 58 -13.23 -6.85 -6.42
N GLU A 59 -14.43 -7.26 -6.82
CA GLU A 59 -15.49 -6.33 -7.17
C GLU A 59 -15.75 -5.49 -5.92
N GLY A 60 -15.62 -4.17 -6.05
CA GLY A 60 -15.74 -3.28 -4.92
C GLY A 60 -17.21 -3.09 -4.55
N THR A 61 -17.53 -3.23 -3.27
CA THR A 61 -18.87 -2.92 -2.73
C THR A 61 -18.93 -1.43 -2.35
N GLU A 62 -20.10 -0.81 -2.45
CA GLU A 62 -20.30 0.52 -1.85
C GLU A 62 -19.98 0.49 -0.35
N ILE A 63 -19.39 1.56 0.17
CA ILE A 63 -19.00 1.62 1.59
C ILE A 63 -20.27 1.65 2.43
N ALA A 64 -20.49 0.60 3.23
CA ALA A 64 -21.68 0.46 4.03
C ALA A 64 -21.67 1.43 5.24
N PRO A 65 -22.84 1.89 5.72
CA PRO A 65 -22.91 2.74 6.91
C PRO A 65 -22.30 2.09 8.17
N HIS A 66 -22.33 0.76 8.25
CA HIS A 66 -21.79 -0.01 9.38
C HIS A 66 -20.29 -0.34 9.27
N ALA A 67 -19.61 0.11 8.21
CA ALA A 67 -18.18 -0.15 7.97
C ALA A 67 -17.32 0.25 9.18
N ALA A 68 -17.61 1.40 9.80
CA ALA A 68 -16.87 1.88 10.96
C ALA A 68 -16.97 0.92 12.16
N ALA A 69 -18.13 0.29 12.35
CA ALA A 69 -18.32 -0.71 13.40
C ALA A 69 -17.51 -1.98 13.10
N GLN A 70 -17.55 -2.49 11.86
CA GLN A 70 -16.72 -3.65 11.45
C GLN A 70 -15.22 -3.37 11.64
N ILE A 71 -14.76 -2.19 11.20
CA ILE A 71 -13.35 -1.76 11.34
C ILE A 71 -12.92 -1.71 12.81
N GLY A 72 -13.82 -1.29 13.71
CA GLY A 72 -13.55 -1.25 15.15
C GLY A 72 -13.21 -2.61 15.77
N HIS A 73 -13.56 -3.72 15.12
CA HIS A 73 -13.26 -5.08 15.57
C HIS A 73 -11.98 -5.65 14.94
N LEU A 74 -11.36 -4.95 13.98
CA LEU A 74 -10.16 -5.44 13.32
C LEU A 74 -8.90 -5.19 14.14
N HIS A 75 -8.03 -6.19 14.13
CA HIS A 75 -6.65 -6.01 14.56
C HIS A 75 -5.82 -5.34 13.46
N PRO A 76 -4.86 -4.44 13.81
CA PRO A 76 -4.01 -3.76 12.83
C PRO A 76 -3.27 -4.68 11.87
N GLU A 77 -2.91 -5.89 12.32
CA GLU A 77 -2.25 -6.90 11.50
C GLU A 77 -3.13 -7.38 10.34
N GLN A 78 -4.45 -7.46 10.54
CA GLN A 78 -5.39 -7.85 9.48
C GLN A 78 -5.44 -6.79 8.37
N LEU A 79 -5.42 -5.51 8.74
CA LEU A 79 -5.33 -4.42 7.77
C LEU A 79 -3.98 -4.45 7.02
N ALA A 80 -2.87 -4.71 7.73
CA ALA A 80 -1.56 -4.82 7.11
C ALA A 80 -1.48 -5.97 6.10
N VAL A 81 -2.09 -7.13 6.41
CA VAL A 81 -2.22 -8.27 5.50
C VAL A 81 -3.05 -7.90 4.28
N TRP A 82 -4.21 -7.25 4.47
CA TRP A 82 -5.08 -6.83 3.37
C TRP A 82 -4.38 -5.83 2.43
N ILE A 83 -3.74 -4.78 2.95
CA ILE A 83 -2.99 -3.82 2.14
C ILE A 83 -1.85 -4.53 1.38
N SER A 84 -1.16 -5.46 2.05
CA SER A 84 -0.06 -6.22 1.45
C SER A 84 -0.51 -7.09 0.26
N ALA A 85 -1.74 -7.59 0.29
CA ALA A 85 -2.32 -8.41 -0.76
C ALA A 85 -2.82 -7.59 -1.97
N ALA A 86 -3.04 -6.28 -1.83
CA ALA A 86 -3.48 -5.43 -2.95
C ALA A 86 -2.41 -5.37 -4.08
N PRO A 87 -2.82 -5.25 -5.36
CA PRO A 87 -1.88 -5.11 -6.47
C PRO A 87 -1.19 -3.74 -6.46
N ASP A 88 0.01 -3.64 -7.04
CA ASP A 88 0.60 -2.33 -7.35
C ASP A 88 0.01 -1.79 -8.67
N PRO A 89 -0.23 -0.47 -8.81
CA PRO A 89 0.18 0.62 -7.91
C PRO A 89 -0.76 0.87 -6.71
N GLN A 90 -1.89 0.18 -6.61
CA GLN A 90 -2.92 0.43 -5.59
C GLN A 90 -2.42 0.23 -4.15
N ARG A 91 -1.66 -0.82 -3.90
CA ARG A 91 -1.02 -1.10 -2.59
C ARG A 91 -0.14 0.05 -2.13
N SER A 92 0.75 0.54 -3.00
CA SER A 92 1.62 1.67 -2.66
C SER A 92 0.80 2.96 -2.48
N ALA A 93 -0.28 3.15 -3.23
CA ALA A 93 -1.19 4.27 -3.05
C ALA A 93 -1.91 4.25 -1.70
N LEU A 94 -2.47 3.11 -1.30
CA LEU A 94 -3.14 2.92 -0.01
C LEU A 94 -2.18 3.16 1.15
N ALA A 95 -0.98 2.57 1.09
CA ALA A 95 0.03 2.76 2.11
C ALA A 95 0.46 4.23 2.23
N ALA A 96 0.83 4.88 1.12
CA ALA A 96 1.27 6.28 1.16
C ALA A 96 0.17 7.23 1.64
N TYR A 97 -1.08 6.98 1.24
CA TYR A 97 -2.23 7.81 1.63
C TYR A 97 -2.56 7.69 3.13
N TYR A 98 -2.56 6.48 3.68
CA TYR A 98 -2.95 6.25 5.07
C TYR A 98 -1.81 6.36 6.09
N LEU A 99 -0.55 6.37 5.64
CA LEU A 99 0.57 6.75 6.50
C LEU A 99 0.50 8.22 6.92
N ASP A 100 -0.15 9.08 6.13
CA ASP A 100 -0.29 10.53 6.38
C ASP A 100 1.05 11.30 6.50
N GLU A 101 2.14 10.71 5.98
CA GLU A 101 3.49 11.29 6.00
C GLU A 101 3.84 12.09 4.73
N PHE A 102 2.97 12.03 3.71
CA PHE A 102 3.23 12.57 2.38
C PHE A 102 2.15 13.57 1.98
N SER A 103 2.56 14.74 1.50
CA SER A 103 1.61 15.65 0.85
C SER A 103 1.08 15.04 -0.45
N LEU A 104 -0.07 15.53 -0.93
CA LEU A 104 -0.65 15.08 -2.21
C LEU A 104 0.38 15.12 -3.35
N ARG A 105 1.14 16.21 -3.47
CA ARG A 105 2.16 16.36 -4.52
C ARG A 105 3.25 15.29 -4.44
N GLU A 106 3.63 14.92 -3.23
CA GLU A 106 4.67 13.92 -3.00
C GLU A 106 4.16 12.52 -3.28
N MET A 107 2.91 12.21 -2.93
CA MET A 107 2.27 10.96 -3.33
C MET A 107 2.21 10.81 -4.84
N LEU A 108 1.77 11.84 -5.58
CA LEU A 108 1.73 11.79 -7.04
C LEU A 108 3.10 11.58 -7.66
N THR A 109 4.12 12.21 -7.08
CA THR A 109 5.53 12.08 -7.52
C THR A 109 6.09 10.70 -7.20
N LEU A 110 5.83 10.18 -6.00
CA LEU A 110 6.33 8.89 -5.51
C LEU A 110 5.73 7.71 -6.29
N LEU A 111 4.44 7.82 -6.62
CA LEU A 111 3.68 6.76 -7.27
C LEU A 111 3.68 6.86 -8.79
N GLU A 112 4.14 7.99 -9.35
CA GLU A 112 4.16 8.29 -10.78
C GLU A 112 2.76 8.26 -11.42
N VAL A 113 1.76 8.76 -10.68
CA VAL A 113 0.34 8.76 -11.11
C VAL A 113 -0.24 10.17 -11.14
N LYS A 114 -1.32 10.35 -11.90
CA LYS A 114 -2.11 11.58 -11.89
C LYS A 114 -3.07 11.62 -10.70
N ALA A 115 -3.54 12.82 -10.34
CA ALA A 115 -4.49 13.00 -9.23
C ALA A 115 -5.77 12.18 -9.37
N GLY A 116 -6.33 12.12 -10.58
CA GLY A 116 -7.52 11.29 -10.86
C GLY A 116 -7.24 9.80 -10.68
N GLU A 117 -6.08 9.32 -11.11
CA GLU A 117 -5.65 7.92 -10.94
C GLU A 117 -5.46 7.59 -9.46
N LEU A 118 -4.79 8.45 -8.69
CA LEU A 118 -4.64 8.28 -7.24
C LEU A 118 -6.02 8.19 -6.55
N SER A 119 -6.94 9.08 -6.91
CA SER A 119 -8.31 9.06 -6.39
C SER A 119 -9.03 7.74 -6.68
N VAL A 120 -8.88 7.21 -7.90
CA VAL A 120 -9.46 5.92 -8.30
C VAL A 120 -8.83 4.77 -7.51
N LEU A 121 -7.50 4.73 -7.38
CA LEU A 121 -6.80 3.67 -6.65
C LEU A 121 -7.25 3.60 -5.19
N VAL A 122 -7.31 4.75 -4.50
CA VAL A 122 -7.74 4.83 -3.10
C VAL A 122 -9.23 4.49 -2.97
N SER A 123 -10.09 5.08 -3.80
CA SER A 123 -11.54 4.85 -3.72
C SER A 123 -11.92 3.40 -4.03
N SER A 124 -11.29 2.79 -5.04
CA SER A 124 -11.48 1.37 -5.35
C SER A 124 -10.98 0.50 -4.21
N GLY A 125 -9.84 0.84 -3.60
CA GLY A 125 -9.28 0.09 -2.48
C GLY A 125 -10.24 0.08 -1.29
N ARG A 126 -10.85 1.22 -0.96
CA ARG A 126 -11.87 1.29 0.11
C ARG A 126 -13.08 0.40 -0.16
N ARG A 127 -13.57 0.38 -1.40
CA ARG A 127 -14.70 -0.50 -1.79
C ARG A 127 -14.35 -1.98 -1.75
N GLN A 128 -13.14 -2.33 -2.15
CA GLN A 128 -12.62 -3.70 -2.05
C GLN A 128 -12.40 -4.11 -0.60
N PHE A 129 -11.98 -3.17 0.25
CA PHE A 129 -11.87 -3.40 1.68
C PHE A 129 -13.24 -3.62 2.31
N GLN A 130 -14.27 -2.86 1.91
CA GLN A 130 -15.64 -3.11 2.35
C GLN A 130 -16.11 -4.52 1.98
N ALA A 131 -15.92 -4.95 0.72
CA ALA A 131 -16.27 -6.30 0.30
C ALA A 131 -15.57 -7.37 1.15
N TRP A 132 -14.31 -7.12 1.53
CA TRP A 132 -13.56 -8.00 2.41
C TRP A 132 -14.08 -7.98 3.86
N LEU A 133 -14.47 -6.81 4.39
CA LEU A 133 -15.11 -6.69 5.71
C LEU A 133 -16.39 -7.51 5.75
N ASP A 134 -17.25 -7.38 4.76
CA ASP A 134 -18.54 -8.09 4.68
C ASP A 134 -18.33 -9.61 4.64
N ALA A 135 -17.29 -10.08 3.96
CA ALA A 135 -16.96 -11.50 3.86
C ALA A 135 -16.30 -12.09 5.11
N THR A 136 -15.62 -11.28 5.92
CA THR A 136 -14.75 -11.76 7.02
C THR A 136 -15.23 -11.35 8.41
N THR A 137 -16.09 -10.33 8.50
CA THR A 137 -16.60 -9.78 9.74
C THR A 137 -18.13 -9.81 9.68
N PRO A 138 -18.78 -10.75 10.40
CA PRO A 138 -20.22 -10.81 10.41
C PRO A 138 -20.80 -9.49 10.93
N HIS A 139 -21.70 -8.89 10.16
CA HIS A 139 -22.53 -7.78 10.61
C HIS A 139 -23.86 -8.36 11.06
N TYR A 140 -24.14 -8.30 12.37
CA TYR A 140 -25.41 -8.77 12.91
C TYR A 140 -26.54 -7.78 12.54
N GLU A 141 -27.13 -7.99 11.37
CA GLU A 141 -28.43 -7.46 10.95
C GLU A 141 -29.43 -8.57 10.57
N ASP A 142 -29.16 -9.83 10.93
CA ASP A 142 -30.12 -10.94 10.84
C ASP A 142 -30.60 -11.33 12.26
N GLU A 143 -31.46 -10.49 12.85
CA GLU A 143 -32.44 -10.88 13.88
C GLU A 143 -33.40 -9.71 14.13
N ALA A 144 -34.47 -9.64 13.33
CA ALA A 144 -35.70 -8.93 13.65
C ALA A 144 -36.91 -9.65 13.03
#